data_AF-A0A8B7SUH0-F1
#
_entry.id   AF-A0A8B7SUH0-F1
#
_cell.length_a   1.000
_cell.length_b   1.000
_cell.length_c   1.000
_cell.angle_alpha   90.00
_cell.angle_beta   90.00
_cell.angle_gamma   90.00
#
_symmetry.space_group_name_H-M   'P 1'
#
loop_
_entity.id
_entity.type
_entity.pdbx_description
1 polymer ?
#
loop_
_entity_poly.entity_id
_entity_poly.type
_entity_poly.pdbx_seq_one_letter_code
_entity_poly.pdbx_strand_id
1 'polypeptide(L)'
;MELSMPPPQIYVEKTLAIIKPDIVDKEEEIQDIILRSGFTIVQRRKLHLSPEQCSNFYVEEYGKMFFPNLTAYMSSGPLVAMILARHKAISYWKELLGPSNSLVAKETHPDSDY
;
A
#
# COMPACT_ATOMS: atom_id res chain seq x y z
N MET A 1 14.48 40.65 -19.54
CA MET A 1 14.50 39.19 -19.71
C MET A 1 13.21 38.66 -19.14
N GLU A 2 12.26 38.27 -20.00
CA GLU A 2 11.05 37.59 -19.55
C GLU A 2 11.44 36.16 -19.14
N LEU A 3 11.23 35.82 -17.86
CA LEU A 3 11.32 34.45 -17.38
C LEU A 3 10.12 33.70 -17.96
N SER A 4 10.32 32.91 -19.01
CA SER A 4 9.27 32.02 -19.49
C SER A 4 9.01 30.96 -18.43
N MET A 5 7.81 30.99 -17.85
CA MET A 5 7.39 29.92 -16.96
C MET A 5 7.21 28.64 -17.79
N PRO A 6 7.74 27.49 -17.33
CA PRO A 6 7.52 26.23 -18.02
C PRO A 6 6.01 25.92 -18.06
N PRO A 7 5.55 25.21 -19.10
CA PRO A 7 4.15 24.80 -19.19
C PRO A 7 3.75 23.97 -17.96
N PRO A 8 2.50 24.06 -17.51
CA PRO A 8 2.03 23.28 -16.36
C PRO A 8 2.25 21.78 -16.61
N GLN A 9 3.03 21.14 -15.74
CA GLN A 9 3.27 19.70 -15.76
C GLN A 9 2.42 19.01 -14.70
N ILE A 10 1.76 17.91 -15.09
CA ILE A 10 1.08 17.02 -14.15
C ILE A 10 2.07 15.92 -13.76
N TYR A 11 2.60 15.99 -12.54
CA TYR A 11 3.43 14.92 -11.98
C TYR A 11 2.55 13.81 -11.42
N VAL A 12 2.61 12.64 -12.06
CA VAL A 12 1.96 11.43 -11.59
C VAL A 12 2.99 10.56 -10.88
N GLU A 13 2.79 10.35 -9.58
CA GLU A 13 3.56 9.38 -8.82
C GLU A 13 2.86 8.02 -8.88
N LYS A 14 3.66 6.96 -8.70
CA LYS A 14 3.16 5.60 -8.54
C LYS A 14 3.61 5.05 -7.18
N THR A 15 2.73 4.29 -6.53
CA THR A 15 3.05 3.57 -5.31
C THR A 15 2.54 2.13 -5.39
N LEU A 16 3.21 1.25 -4.64
CA LEU A 16 2.75 -0.12 -4.43
C LEU A 16 1.78 -0.14 -3.24
N ALA A 17 0.62 -0.77 -3.45
CA ALA A 17 -0.33 -1.11 -2.39
C ALA A 17 -0.45 -2.63 -2.30
N ILE A 18 -0.51 -3.16 -1.08
CA ILE A 18 -0.67 -4.60 -0.82
C ILE A 18 -1.84 -4.79 0.13
N ILE A 19 -2.82 -5.59 -0.29
CA ILE A 19 -3.86 -6.14 0.58
C ILE A 19 -3.31 -7.45 1.15
N LYS A 20 -3.21 -7.50 2.47
CA LYS A 20 -2.60 -8.61 3.22
C LYS A 20 -3.52 -9.85 3.23
N PRO A 21 -2.98 -11.05 3.55
CA PRO A 21 -3.76 -12.29 3.46
C PRO A 21 -5.03 -12.38 4.32
N ASP A 22 -5.07 -11.68 5.44
CA ASP A 22 -6.16 -11.67 6.43
C ASP A 22 -7.37 -10.83 6.03
N ILE A 23 -7.20 -9.90 5.09
CA ILE A 23 -8.26 -8.98 4.63
C ILE A 23 -8.47 -9.06 3.11
N VAL A 24 -7.99 -10.12 2.47
CA VAL A 24 -8.06 -10.30 1.01
C VAL A 24 -9.49 -10.52 0.51
N ASP A 25 -10.38 -10.97 1.40
CA ASP A 25 -11.82 -11.10 1.15
C ASP A 25 -12.52 -9.73 1.02
N LYS A 26 -12.00 -8.69 1.68
CA LYS A 26 -12.45 -7.29 1.58
C LYS A 26 -11.90 -6.55 0.35
N GLU A 27 -11.34 -7.27 -0.61
CA GLU A 27 -10.62 -6.68 -1.74
C GLU A 27 -11.49 -5.67 -2.53
N GLU A 28 -12.75 -6.00 -2.82
CA GLU A 28 -13.64 -5.13 -3.61
C GLU A 28 -13.93 -3.81 -2.89
N GLU A 29 -14.22 -3.88 -1.59
CA GLU A 29 -14.49 -2.71 -0.74
C GLU A 29 -13.27 -1.79 -0.64
N ILE A 30 -12.07 -2.38 -0.51
CA ILE A 30 -10.81 -1.63 -0.46
C ILE A 30 -10.52 -0.95 -1.81
N GLN A 31 -10.75 -1.63 -2.93
CA GLN A 31 -10.60 -1.02 -4.26
C GLN A 31 -11.55 0.16 -4.45
N ASP A 32 -12.79 0.03 -3.99
CA ASP A 32 -13.78 1.09 -4.00
C ASP A 32 -13.31 2.33 -3.22
N ILE A 33 -12.74 2.14 -2.01
CA ILE A 33 -12.17 3.22 -1.21
C ILE A 33 -10.99 3.89 -1.94
N ILE A 34 -10.11 3.09 -2.54
CA ILE A 34 -8.95 3.58 -3.31
C ILE A 34 -9.40 4.47 -4.47
N LEU A 35 -10.37 4.00 -5.26
CA LEU A 35 -10.89 4.73 -6.42
C LEU A 35 -11.60 6.02 -6.02
N ARG A 36 -12.43 5.98 -4.97
CA ARG A 36 -13.11 7.17 -4.41
C ARG A 36 -12.12 8.18 -3.83
N SER A 37 -10.96 7.71 -3.37
CA SER A 37 -9.85 8.56 -2.92
C SER A 37 -9.04 9.18 -4.05
N GLY A 38 -9.49 9.04 -5.32
CA GLY A 38 -8.89 9.69 -6.48
C GLY A 38 -7.62 9.03 -7.00
N PHE A 39 -7.34 7.78 -6.60
CA PHE A 39 -6.29 6.98 -7.22
C PHE A 39 -6.77 6.31 -8.49
N THR A 40 -5.84 6.08 -9.42
CA THR A 40 -6.01 5.14 -10.52
C THR A 40 -5.31 3.83 -10.19
N ILE A 41 -6.01 2.70 -10.28
CA ILE A 41 -5.39 1.37 -10.20
C ILE A 41 -4.82 1.05 -11.59
N VAL A 42 -3.50 1.15 -11.75
CA VAL A 42 -2.79 0.93 -13.02
C VAL A 42 -2.64 -0.55 -13.32
N GLN A 43 -2.36 -1.34 -12.29
CA GLN A 43 -2.19 -2.78 -12.38
C GLN A 43 -2.62 -3.43 -11.08
N ARG A 44 -3.15 -4.64 -11.18
CA ARG A 44 -3.59 -5.47 -10.06
C ARG A 44 -3.11 -6.90 -10.30
N ARG A 45 -2.64 -7.57 -9.25
CA ARG A 45 -2.30 -8.99 -9.30
C ARG A 45 -2.60 -9.68 -7.97
N LYS A 46 -3.38 -10.76 -8.02
CA LYS A 46 -3.53 -11.70 -6.90
C LYS A 46 -2.35 -12.69 -6.92
N LEU A 47 -1.73 -12.89 -5.76
CA LEU A 47 -0.49 -13.64 -5.60
C LEU A 47 -0.60 -14.54 -4.37
N HIS A 48 0.16 -15.63 -4.36
CA HIS A 48 0.48 -16.36 -3.14
C HIS A 48 1.99 -16.53 -3.11
N LEU A 49 2.66 -15.76 -2.24
CA LEU A 49 4.11 -15.73 -2.17
C LEU A 49 4.62 -16.86 -1.27
N SER A 50 5.72 -17.49 -1.66
CA SER A 50 6.44 -18.41 -0.77
C SER A 50 7.14 -17.63 0.36
N PRO A 51 7.48 -18.28 1.49
CA PRO A 51 8.26 -17.64 2.56
C PRO A 51 9.59 -17.04 2.06
N GLU A 52 10.25 -17.69 1.10
CA GLU A 52 11.48 -17.20 0.46
C GLU A 52 11.21 -15.92 -0.35
N GLN A 53 10.15 -15.88 -1.14
CA GLN A 53 9.75 -14.69 -1.89
C GLN A 53 9.40 -13.52 -0.95
N CYS A 54 8.69 -13.79 0.15
CA CYS A 54 8.41 -12.79 1.18
C CYS A 54 9.70 -12.28 1.85
N SER A 55 10.64 -13.17 2.17
CA SER A 55 11.91 -12.80 2.80
C SER A 55 12.75 -11.90 1.88
N ASN A 56 12.78 -12.21 0.58
CA ASN A 56 13.45 -11.38 -0.42
C ASN A 56 12.75 -10.01 -0.59
N PHE A 57 11.42 -9.98 -0.55
CA PHE A 57 10.66 -8.74 -0.65
C PHE A 57 10.89 -7.80 0.56
N TYR A 58 11.01 -8.37 1.76
CA TYR A 58 11.22 -7.62 3.00
C TYR A 58 12.68 -7.58 3.46
N VAL A 59 13.66 -7.74 2.56
CA VAL A 59 15.08 -7.89 2.92
C VAL A 59 15.63 -6.71 3.77
N GLU A 60 15.09 -5.50 3.60
CA GLU A 60 15.47 -4.31 4.40
C GLU A 60 15.09 -4.45 5.89
N GLU A 61 14.16 -5.34 6.21
CA GLU A 61 13.71 -5.65 7.57
C GLU A 61 14.51 -6.79 8.20
N TYR A 62 15.49 -7.37 7.48
CA TYR A 62 16.33 -8.45 7.96
C TYR A 62 17.08 -8.07 9.25
N GLY A 63 17.17 -9.01 10.18
CA GLY A 63 17.81 -8.82 11.50
C GLY A 63 16.90 -8.22 12.57
N LYS A 64 15.69 -7.73 12.22
CA LYS A 64 14.69 -7.31 13.21
C LYS A 64 14.00 -8.52 13.84
N MET A 65 13.69 -8.47 15.13
CA MET A 65 13.08 -9.60 15.86
C MET A 65 11.75 -10.08 15.25
N PHE A 66 10.98 -9.18 14.64
CA PHE A 66 9.69 -9.51 14.02
C PHE A 66 9.80 -10.04 12.59
N PHE A 67 10.97 -10.02 11.97
CA PHE A 67 11.15 -10.38 10.56
C PHE A 67 10.65 -11.80 10.21
N PRO A 68 10.96 -12.86 10.99
CA PRO A 68 10.43 -14.20 10.69
C PRO A 68 8.90 -14.27 10.76
N ASN A 69 8.28 -13.53 11.68
CA ASN A 69 6.83 -13.50 11.80
C ASN A 69 6.19 -12.72 10.64
N LEU A 70 6.82 -11.63 10.19
CA LEU A 70 6.38 -10.86 9.03
C LEU A 70 6.39 -11.72 7.76
N THR A 71 7.47 -12.47 7.52
CA THR A 71 7.59 -13.30 6.32
C THR A 71 6.61 -14.47 6.35
N ALA A 72 6.47 -15.12 7.51
CA ALA A 72 5.48 -16.18 7.71
C ALA A 72 4.06 -15.67 7.46
N TYR A 73 3.68 -14.54 8.08
CA TYR A 73 2.37 -13.93 7.92
C TYR A 73 2.07 -13.56 6.46
N MET A 74 2.98 -12.89 5.76
CA MET A 74 2.76 -12.48 4.37
C MET A 74 2.72 -13.66 3.39
N SER A 75 3.30 -14.82 3.75
CA SER A 75 3.23 -16.06 2.97
C SER A 75 2.07 -17.00 3.35
N SER A 76 1.31 -16.66 4.39
CA SER A 76 0.28 -17.55 4.97
C SER A 76 -0.92 -17.81 4.07
N GLY A 77 -1.12 -16.98 3.03
CA GLY A 77 -2.25 -17.10 2.13
C GLY A 77 -2.15 -16.16 0.92
N PRO A 78 -3.22 -16.09 0.11
CA PRO A 78 -3.27 -15.20 -1.04
C PRO A 78 -3.31 -13.73 -0.61
N LEU A 79 -2.60 -12.89 -1.34
CA LEU A 79 -2.58 -11.44 -1.18
C LEU A 79 -2.86 -10.75 -2.53
N VAL A 80 -3.12 -9.46 -2.51
CA VAL A 80 -3.30 -8.66 -3.73
C VAL A 80 -2.31 -7.52 -3.74
N ALA A 81 -1.55 -7.39 -4.83
CA ALA A 81 -0.66 -6.28 -5.07
C ALA A 81 -1.23 -5.37 -6.16
N MET A 82 -1.15 -4.06 -5.96
CA MET A 82 -1.65 -3.04 -6.88
C MET A 82 -0.63 -1.93 -7.10
N ILE A 83 -0.56 -1.43 -8.33
CA ILE A 83 0.15 -0.19 -8.65
C ILE A 83 -0.90 0.92 -8.69
N LEU A 84 -0.78 1.87 -7.75
CA LEU A 84 -1.66 3.03 -7.67
C LEU A 84 -0.97 4.25 -8.26
N ALA A 85 -1.71 5.07 -9.01
CA ALA A 85 -1.21 6.31 -9.60
C ALA A 85 -2.09 7.49 -9.23
N ARG A 86 -1.45 8.60 -8.82
CA ARG A 86 -2.09 9.89 -8.49
C ARG A 86 -1.01 10.98 -8.44
N HIS A 87 -1.41 12.24 -8.54
CA HIS A 87 -0.55 13.33 -8.07
C HIS A 87 -0.25 13.16 -6.57
N LYS A 88 1.03 13.19 -6.16
CA LYS A 88 1.47 12.93 -4.77
C LYS A 88 0.98 11.59 -4.20
N ALA A 89 0.95 10.55 -5.03
CA ALA A 89 0.40 9.24 -4.68
C ALA A 89 0.96 8.68 -3.38
N ILE A 90 2.26 8.81 -3.12
CA ILE A 90 2.89 8.25 -1.92
C ILE A 90 2.37 8.93 -0.66
N SER A 91 2.29 10.27 -0.67
CA SER A 91 1.81 11.05 0.48
C SER A 91 0.34 10.76 0.77
N TYR A 92 -0.51 10.81 -0.26
CA TYR A 92 -1.94 10.52 -0.11
C TYR A 92 -2.20 9.08 0.30
N TRP A 93 -1.37 8.13 -0.14
CA TRP A 93 -1.54 6.73 0.22
C TRP A 93 -1.23 6.50 1.70
N LYS A 94 -0.17 7.14 2.21
CA LYS A 94 0.17 7.13 3.65
C LYS A 94 -0.93 7.77 4.50
N GLU A 95 -1.51 8.87 4.04
CA GLU A 95 -2.63 9.53 4.71
C GLU A 95 -3.87 8.63 4.74
N LEU A 96 -4.23 8.00 3.62
CA LEU A 96 -5.38 7.11 3.51
C LEU A 96 -5.25 5.86 4.38
N LEU A 97 -4.04 5.30 4.45
CA LEU A 97 -3.76 4.19 5.34
C LEU A 97 -3.98 4.59 6.81
N GLY A 98 -3.46 5.75 7.23
CA GLY A 98 -3.45 6.16 8.62
C GLY A 98 -2.22 5.67 9.38
N PRO A 99 -2.15 5.83 10.71
CA PRO A 99 -0.97 5.49 11.49
C PRO A 99 -0.70 3.97 11.47
N SER A 100 0.56 3.58 11.27
CA SER A 100 0.97 2.18 11.10
C SER A 100 0.82 1.29 12.35
N ASN A 101 0.43 1.86 13.50
CA ASN A 101 0.17 1.12 14.73
C ASN A 101 -1.35 0.99 14.90
N SER A 102 -1.87 -0.23 14.82
CA SER A 102 -3.31 -0.54 14.92
C SER A 102 -3.96 -0.06 16.22
N LEU A 103 -3.19 0.05 17.31
CA LEU A 103 -3.69 0.64 18.57
C LEU A 103 -3.91 2.15 18.47
N VAL A 104 -3.03 2.86 17.74
CA VAL A 104 -3.14 4.32 17.54
C VAL A 104 -4.15 4.65 16.43
N ALA A 105 -4.31 3.76 15.44
CA ALA A 105 -5.30 3.89 14.37
C ALA A 105 -6.73 3.90 14.93
N LYS A 106 -7.07 2.96 15.82
CA LYS A 106 -8.42 2.88 16.43
C LYS A 106 -8.79 4.09 17.29
N GLU A 107 -7.82 4.75 17.92
CA GLU A 107 -8.08 5.95 18.74
C GLU A 107 -8.22 7.23 17.91
N THR A 108 -7.48 7.36 16.81
CA THR A 108 -7.43 8.61 16.04
C THR A 108 -8.31 8.59 14.80
N HIS A 109 -8.59 7.40 14.25
CA HIS A 109 -9.34 7.20 13.02
C HIS A 109 -10.17 5.91 13.17
N PRO A 110 -11.31 5.94 13.88
CA PRO A 110 -12.07 4.75 14.27
C PRO A 110 -12.62 3.93 13.08
N ASP A 111 -12.66 4.52 11.88
CA ASP A 111 -13.05 3.87 10.62
C ASP A 111 -11.86 3.21 9.87
N SER A 112 -10.64 3.28 10.43
CA SER A 112 -9.44 2.66 9.87
C SER A 112 -9.39 1.18 10.26
N ASP A 113 -9.58 0.30 9.26
CA ASP A 113 -9.62 -1.16 9.39
C ASP A 113 -8.22 -1.82 9.53
N TYR A 114 -7.28 -1.11 10.17
CA TYR A 114 -5.94 -1.62 10.50
C TYR A 114 -5.94 -2.73 11.56
#